data_AF-A0A966PT55-F1
#
_entry.id   AF-A0A966PT55-F1
#
_cell.length_a   1.000
_cell.length_b   1.000
_cell.length_c   1.000
_cell.angle_alpha   90.00
_cell.angle_beta   90.00
_cell.angle_gamma   90.00
#
_symmetry.space_group_name_H-M   'P 1'
#
loop_
_entity.id
_entity.type
_entity.pdbx_description
1 polymer ?
#
loop_
_entity_poly.entity_id
_entity_poly.type
_entity_poly.pdbx_seq_one_letter_code
_entity_poly.pdbx_strand_id
1 'polypeptide(L)'
;MDLNTLRASRTNDFGKIASAFEKIANPQTDSKSFEDDRFWKLERDKAGNASAVIRFLPRVEGDELPWVKIFSHGFQGPTGKWYIENSLTTPRNGHNGQNDPVGELNTTLWNSGSEANKEIARKQKRRLHFISNILVVSDPKHPENEGKVMLFKYGKKIFDMIMNKARPTFEDEKPVNVFDLWEGANFKIRMRTVEGYPNYDQSAFAESTPVAATDEAILSVVNRQVKLGEFLEDKHFKSYDELKAKLDSVLSGSGPVPTAEQLTNEPLPIVEPKTFASAPAPSYTSSYASAPPPNIGGMTITKAPEINDNDEFDMSFFQKIADEG
;
A
#
# COMPACT_ATOMS: atom_id res chain seq x y z
N MET A 1 5.98 -9.36 51.55
CA MET A 1 6.78 -10.46 50.96
C MET A 1 7.84 -10.84 51.98
N ASP A 2 8.01 -12.13 52.27
CA ASP A 2 8.91 -12.64 53.33
C ASP A 2 10.19 -13.27 52.74
N LEU A 3 11.27 -13.28 53.52
CA LEU A 3 12.62 -13.76 53.18
C LEU A 3 12.68 -15.23 52.76
N ASN A 4 11.66 -16.04 53.11
CA ASN A 4 11.53 -17.41 52.62
C ASN A 4 11.11 -17.49 51.15
N THR A 5 10.42 -16.46 50.63
CA THR A 5 10.03 -16.37 49.21
C THR A 5 11.23 -16.05 48.30
N LEU A 6 12.28 -15.41 48.85
CA LEU A 6 13.52 -15.06 48.14
C LEU A 6 14.55 -16.20 48.05
N ARG A 7 14.41 -17.27 48.86
CA ARG A 7 15.34 -18.42 48.79
C ARG A 7 14.92 -19.48 47.76
N ALA A 8 13.63 -19.55 47.41
CA ALA A 8 13.11 -20.48 46.42
C ALA A 8 13.36 -20.05 44.95
N SER A 9 13.73 -18.79 44.71
CA SER A 9 13.98 -18.26 43.35
C SER A 9 15.38 -18.55 42.81
N ARG A 10 16.36 -18.94 43.65
CA ARG A 10 17.77 -19.11 43.22
C ARG A 10 18.02 -20.30 42.29
N THR A 11 17.18 -21.34 42.28
CA THR A 11 17.39 -22.54 41.46
C THR A 11 16.75 -22.46 40.07
N ASN A 12 15.83 -21.53 39.83
CA ASN A 12 15.11 -21.39 38.55
C ASN A 12 15.72 -20.35 37.59
N ASP A 13 16.70 -19.56 38.04
CA ASP A 13 17.30 -18.49 37.21
C ASP A 13 18.51 -18.97 36.38
N PHE A 14 19.19 -20.06 36.76
CA PHE A 14 20.35 -20.54 36.01
C PHE A 14 19.99 -21.09 34.62
N GLY A 15 18.85 -21.80 34.52
CA GLY A 15 18.33 -22.28 33.23
C GLY A 15 17.92 -21.13 32.31
N LYS A 16 17.33 -20.06 32.87
CA LYS A 16 16.95 -18.87 32.10
C LYS A 16 18.15 -18.09 31.58
N ILE A 17 19.22 -18.00 32.38
CA ILE A 17 20.47 -17.34 31.98
C ILE A 17 21.18 -18.16 30.90
N ALA A 18 21.22 -19.50 31.01
CA ALA A 18 21.79 -20.37 29.99
C ALA A 18 21.01 -20.29 28.65
N SER A 19 19.67 -20.28 28.71
CA SER A 19 18.84 -20.08 27.52
C SER A 19 18.94 -18.66 26.93
N ALA A 20 19.20 -17.64 27.75
CA ALA A 20 19.49 -16.29 27.26
C ALA A 20 20.84 -16.24 26.54
N PHE A 21 21.85 -16.95 27.04
CA PHE A 21 23.15 -17.08 26.38
C PHE A 21 23.07 -17.82 25.04
N GLU A 22 22.31 -18.92 24.95
CA GLU A 22 22.08 -19.62 23.66
C GLU A 22 21.36 -18.74 22.63
N LYS A 23 20.38 -17.93 23.06
CA LYS A 23 19.66 -17.00 22.17
C LYS A 23 20.54 -15.86 21.64
N ILE A 24 21.54 -15.44 22.41
CA ILE A 24 22.52 -14.42 21.98
C ILE A 24 23.58 -15.03 21.07
N ALA A 25 24.02 -16.27 21.35
CA ALA A 25 25.04 -16.97 20.57
C ALA A 25 24.52 -17.47 19.21
N ASN A 26 23.24 -17.82 19.11
CA ASN A 26 22.56 -18.21 17.88
C ASN A 26 21.31 -17.35 17.67
N PRO A 27 21.43 -16.15 17.06
CA PRO A 27 20.26 -15.39 16.68
C PRO A 27 19.51 -16.14 15.57
N GLN A 28 18.56 -16.98 15.95
CA GLN A 28 17.50 -17.37 15.04
C GLN A 28 16.76 -16.09 14.67
N THR A 29 16.89 -15.69 13.41
CA THR A 29 16.01 -14.69 12.79
C THR A 29 14.63 -15.30 12.71
N ASP A 30 13.91 -15.31 13.83
CA ASP A 30 12.47 -15.46 13.87
C ASP A 30 11.91 -14.28 13.08
N SER A 31 11.56 -14.53 11.82
CA SER A 31 10.76 -13.61 11.01
C SER A 31 9.33 -13.59 11.56
N LYS A 32 9.15 -13.10 12.79
CA LYS A 32 7.84 -12.61 13.22
C LYS A 32 7.56 -11.40 12.33
N SER A 33 6.57 -11.50 11.46
CA SER A 33 5.98 -10.31 10.86
C SER A 33 5.47 -9.48 12.03
N PHE A 34 6.18 -8.40 12.35
CA PHE A 34 5.69 -7.41 13.29
C PHE A 34 4.52 -6.71 12.57
N GLU A 35 3.31 -7.25 12.76
CA GLU A 35 2.12 -6.54 12.34
C GLU A 35 1.97 -5.32 13.25
N ASP A 36 1.85 -4.14 12.64
CA ASP A 36 1.59 -2.91 13.37
C ASP A 36 0.09 -2.80 13.62
N ASP A 37 -0.30 -3.06 14.87
CA ASP A 37 -1.70 -3.09 15.33
C ASP A 37 -2.43 -1.74 15.20
N ARG A 38 -1.71 -0.66 14.87
CA ARG A 38 -2.30 0.65 14.58
C ARG A 38 -3.02 0.67 13.24
N PHE A 39 -2.70 -0.26 12.33
CA PHE A 39 -3.31 -0.33 11.01
C PHE A 39 -4.65 -1.05 11.06
N TRP A 40 -5.71 -0.32 10.70
CA TRP A 40 -6.99 -0.91 10.38
C TRP A 40 -6.92 -1.66 9.05
N LYS A 41 -7.51 -2.85 9.02
CA LYS A 41 -7.60 -3.71 7.84
C LYS A 41 -9.07 -4.09 7.62
N LEU A 42 -9.56 -3.92 6.40
CA LEU A 42 -10.90 -4.37 6.02
C LEU A 42 -10.92 -5.90 5.91
N GLU A 43 -11.57 -6.57 6.86
CA GLU A 43 -11.70 -8.04 6.86
C GLU A 43 -12.75 -8.53 5.85
N ARG A 44 -12.40 -9.59 5.10
CA ARG A 44 -13.28 -10.22 4.10
C ARG A 44 -14.13 -11.31 4.73
N ASP A 45 -15.37 -11.42 4.29
CA ASP A 45 -16.16 -12.62 4.51
C ASP A 45 -15.67 -13.81 3.66
N LYS A 46 -16.28 -14.98 3.88
CA LYS A 46 -15.94 -16.22 3.15
C LYS A 46 -16.19 -16.13 1.65
N ALA A 47 -17.04 -15.21 1.20
CA ALA A 47 -17.31 -14.95 -0.22
C ALA A 47 -16.34 -13.91 -0.82
N GLY A 48 -15.38 -13.41 -0.03
CA GLY A 48 -14.41 -12.42 -0.47
C GLY A 48 -14.97 -11.00 -0.55
N ASN A 49 -16.13 -10.75 0.07
CA ASN A 49 -16.74 -9.42 0.18
C ASN A 49 -16.42 -8.79 1.53
N ALA A 50 -16.38 -7.47 1.59
CA ALA A 50 -16.23 -6.73 2.82
C ALA A 50 -16.88 -5.36 2.73
N SER A 51 -17.37 -4.86 3.86
CA SER A 51 -17.88 -3.49 3.94
C SER A 51 -17.63 -2.89 5.31
N ALA A 52 -17.27 -1.61 5.33
CA ALA A 52 -17.14 -0.81 6.53
C ALA A 52 -17.47 0.65 6.20
N VAL A 53 -17.57 1.49 7.23
CA VAL A 53 -17.66 2.94 7.10
C VAL A 53 -16.51 3.55 7.87
N ILE A 54 -15.70 4.35 7.19
CA ILE A 54 -14.57 5.06 7.77
C ILE A 54 -14.67 6.55 7.46
N ARG A 55 -13.98 7.39 8.23
CA ARG A 55 -13.88 8.82 7.98
C ARG A 55 -12.41 9.21 7.92
N PHE A 56 -11.98 9.73 6.78
CA PHE A 56 -10.62 10.27 6.66
C PHE A 56 -10.47 11.50 7.54
N LEU A 57 -9.31 11.63 8.19
CA LEU A 57 -9.03 12.69 9.16
C LEU A 57 -7.93 13.63 8.64
N PRO A 58 -7.92 14.90 9.07
CA PRO A 58 -6.99 15.90 8.55
C PRO A 58 -5.54 15.59 8.92
N ARG A 59 -4.62 16.42 8.42
CA ARG A 59 -3.21 16.30 8.77
C ARG A 59 -3.03 16.56 10.26
N VAL A 60 -2.02 15.90 10.83
CA VAL A 60 -1.53 16.23 12.16
C VAL A 60 -0.53 17.38 12.03
N GLU A 61 -0.41 18.20 13.07
CA GLU A 61 0.62 19.24 13.12
C GLU A 61 2.02 18.66 12.84
N GLY A 62 2.75 19.28 11.93
CA GLY A 62 4.07 18.85 11.49
C GLY A 62 4.08 17.76 10.40
N ASP A 63 2.92 17.28 9.94
CA ASP A 63 2.79 16.60 8.66
C ASP A 63 2.47 17.61 7.55
N GLU A 64 2.98 17.36 6.34
CA GLU A 64 2.72 18.20 5.17
C GLU A 64 1.29 17.98 4.65
N LEU A 65 0.86 16.71 4.59
CA LEU A 65 -0.40 16.28 3.99
C LEU A 65 -1.15 15.31 4.91
N PRO A 66 -2.48 15.15 4.77
CA PRO A 66 -3.27 14.16 5.52
C PRO A 66 -3.04 12.71 5.04
N TRP A 67 -2.06 12.51 4.15
CA TRP A 67 -1.58 11.22 3.74
C TRP A 67 -0.07 11.26 3.50
N VAL A 68 0.57 10.09 3.60
CA VAL A 68 1.92 9.89 3.06
C VAL A 68 1.89 8.87 1.92
N LYS A 69 2.78 9.08 0.94
CA LYS A 69 2.91 8.24 -0.26
C LYS A 69 4.12 7.32 -0.08
N ILE A 70 3.93 6.02 -0.27
CA ILE A 70 4.99 5.00 -0.14
C ILE A 70 4.96 4.06 -1.34
N PHE A 71 6.11 3.85 -1.96
CA PHE A 71 6.30 2.77 -2.92
C PHE A 71 6.88 1.54 -2.24
N SER A 72 6.47 0.35 -2.70
CA SER A 72 7.02 -0.92 -2.22
C SER A 72 7.11 -1.94 -3.35
N HIS A 73 7.91 -2.99 -3.17
CA HIS A 73 7.95 -4.16 -4.04
C HIS A 73 7.44 -5.37 -3.27
N GLY A 74 6.74 -6.27 -3.96
CA GLY A 74 6.13 -7.46 -3.37
C GLY A 74 6.00 -8.58 -4.38
N PHE A 75 6.95 -9.52 -4.40
CA PHE A 75 6.95 -10.64 -5.33
C PHE A 75 7.67 -11.87 -4.75
N GLN A 76 7.35 -13.04 -5.29
CA GLN A 76 8.04 -14.29 -4.97
C GLN A 76 9.07 -14.60 -6.06
N GLY A 77 10.31 -14.86 -5.66
CA GLY A 77 11.37 -15.28 -6.59
C GLY A 77 11.29 -16.76 -6.95
N PRO A 78 12.07 -17.21 -7.95
CA PRO A 78 12.11 -18.62 -8.37
C PRO A 78 12.57 -19.58 -7.26
N THR A 79 13.26 -19.06 -6.24
CA THR A 79 13.66 -19.82 -5.04
C THR A 79 12.50 -20.12 -4.09
N GLY A 80 11.31 -19.56 -4.35
CA GLY A 80 10.16 -19.59 -3.45
C GLY A 80 10.23 -18.56 -2.32
N LYS A 81 11.34 -17.82 -2.18
CA LYS A 81 11.47 -16.72 -1.20
C LYS A 81 10.71 -15.47 -1.66
N TRP A 82 10.24 -14.68 -0.70
CA TRP A 82 9.52 -13.42 -0.95
C TRP A 82 10.43 -12.20 -0.81
N TYR A 83 10.33 -11.28 -1.76
CA TYR A 83 10.79 -9.91 -1.65
C TYR A 83 9.61 -9.01 -1.33
N ILE A 84 9.53 -8.53 -0.10
CA ILE A 84 8.52 -7.58 0.38
C ILE A 84 9.26 -6.48 1.11
N GLU A 85 9.43 -5.33 0.47
CA GLU A 85 10.21 -4.20 1.01
C GLU A 85 9.66 -2.86 0.51
N ASN A 86 9.85 -1.81 1.31
CA ASN A 86 9.64 -0.45 0.83
C ASN A 86 10.70 -0.10 -0.22
N SER A 87 10.31 0.70 -1.21
CA SER A 87 11.19 1.11 -2.30
C SER A 87 11.89 2.43 -1.97
N LEU A 88 13.18 2.49 -2.29
CA LEU A 88 13.99 3.71 -2.18
C LEU A 88 13.53 4.83 -3.11
N THR A 89 12.74 4.49 -4.14
CA THR A 89 12.09 5.49 -5.02
C THR A 89 10.98 6.29 -4.34
N THR A 90 10.63 5.96 -3.09
CA THR A 90 9.70 6.77 -2.29
C THR A 90 10.29 8.16 -2.03
N PRO A 91 9.59 9.26 -2.38
CA PRO A 91 10.01 10.60 -2.02
C PRO A 91 9.99 10.81 -0.50
N ARG A 92 11.10 11.27 0.08
CA ARG A 92 11.30 11.40 1.53
C ARG A 92 12.27 12.54 1.84
N ASN A 93 12.05 13.27 2.93
CA ASN A 93 12.97 14.28 3.47
C ASN A 93 13.47 15.32 2.44
N GLY A 94 12.59 15.81 1.54
CA GLY A 94 12.95 16.76 0.50
C GLY A 94 13.72 16.17 -0.71
N HIS A 95 13.84 14.85 -0.78
CA HIS A 95 14.40 14.13 -1.92
C HIS A 95 13.30 13.42 -2.73
N ASN A 96 13.43 13.39 -4.05
CA ASN A 96 12.48 12.77 -4.99
C ASN A 96 12.60 11.23 -5.07
N GLY A 97 13.22 10.61 -4.06
CA GLY A 97 13.60 9.19 -4.06
C GLY A 97 15.05 8.96 -4.50
N GLN A 98 15.48 7.71 -4.38
CA GLN A 98 16.83 7.24 -4.71
C GLN A 98 16.75 6.02 -5.64
N ASN A 99 17.88 5.62 -6.19
CA ASN A 99 17.99 4.39 -6.96
C ASN A 99 17.59 3.18 -6.10
N ASP A 100 16.89 2.24 -6.72
CA ASP A 100 16.37 1.04 -6.08
C ASP A 100 16.81 -0.18 -6.90
N PRO A 101 17.38 -1.23 -6.28
CA PRO A 101 17.93 -2.36 -7.02
C PRO A 101 16.87 -3.15 -7.80
N VAL A 102 15.61 -3.19 -7.34
CA VAL A 102 14.51 -3.82 -8.09
C VAL A 102 14.10 -2.92 -9.25
N GLY A 103 14.11 -1.60 -9.06
CA GLY A 103 13.88 -0.63 -10.13
C GLY A 103 14.88 -0.77 -11.28
N GLU A 104 16.17 -0.87 -10.97
CA GLU A 104 17.24 -1.03 -11.95
C GLU A 104 17.15 -2.38 -12.70
N LEU A 105 16.88 -3.47 -11.97
CA LEU A 105 16.63 -4.77 -12.57
C LEU A 105 15.43 -4.74 -13.52
N ASN A 106 14.31 -4.15 -13.09
CA ASN A 106 13.09 -4.04 -13.91
C ASN A 106 13.32 -3.24 -15.19
N THR A 107 14.07 -2.13 -15.11
CA THR A 107 14.47 -1.37 -16.30
C THR A 107 15.28 -2.23 -17.26
N THR A 108 16.24 -3.00 -16.76
CA THR A 108 17.05 -3.92 -17.58
C THR A 108 16.18 -4.99 -18.25
N LEU A 109 15.29 -5.63 -17.48
CA LEU A 109 14.36 -6.65 -17.99
C LEU A 109 13.44 -6.07 -19.06
N TRP A 110 12.88 -4.89 -18.85
CA TRP A 110 11.99 -4.23 -19.79
C TRP A 110 12.71 -3.87 -21.10
N ASN A 111 13.92 -3.33 -21.00
CA ASN A 111 14.71 -2.89 -22.14
C ASN A 111 15.33 -4.04 -22.94
N SER A 112 15.35 -5.26 -22.40
CA SER A 112 15.78 -6.45 -23.16
C SER A 112 14.90 -6.77 -24.38
N GLY A 113 13.70 -6.20 -24.46
CA GLY A 113 12.74 -6.44 -25.55
C GLY A 113 12.01 -7.78 -25.48
N SER A 114 12.46 -8.72 -24.65
CA SER A 114 11.84 -10.04 -24.47
C SER A 114 10.53 -9.94 -23.66
N GLU A 115 9.43 -10.51 -24.17
CA GLU A 115 8.16 -10.56 -23.44
C GLU A 115 8.24 -11.37 -22.15
N ALA A 116 9.08 -12.40 -22.10
CA ALA A 116 9.32 -13.17 -20.87
C ALA A 116 9.94 -12.29 -19.77
N ASN A 117 10.91 -11.44 -20.13
CA ASN A 117 11.53 -10.50 -19.20
C ASN A 117 10.57 -9.39 -18.78
N LYS A 118 9.77 -8.86 -19.71
CA LYS A 118 8.72 -7.88 -19.36
C LYS A 118 7.71 -8.46 -18.40
N GLU A 119 7.36 -9.74 -18.53
CA GLU A 119 6.44 -10.39 -17.59
C GLU A 119 7.03 -10.51 -16.18
N ILE A 120 8.33 -10.78 -16.06
CA ILE A 120 9.03 -10.73 -14.77
C ILE A 120 8.97 -9.30 -14.20
N ALA A 121 9.29 -8.28 -15.02
CA ALA A 121 9.25 -6.89 -14.58
C ALA A 121 7.84 -6.43 -14.14
N ARG A 122 6.78 -6.89 -14.81
CA ARG A 122 5.38 -6.62 -14.40
C ARG A 122 5.07 -7.18 -13.03
N LYS A 123 5.51 -8.42 -12.74
CA LYS A 123 5.32 -9.06 -11.42
C LYS A 123 6.13 -8.39 -10.32
N GLN A 124 7.28 -7.80 -10.67
CA GLN A 124 8.16 -7.07 -9.76
C GLN A 124 7.84 -5.57 -9.68
N LYS A 125 6.83 -5.06 -10.41
CA LYS A 125 6.48 -3.64 -10.49
C LYS A 125 6.24 -3.06 -9.09
N ARG A 126 6.69 -1.81 -8.89
CA ARG A 126 6.42 -1.06 -7.66
C ARG A 126 4.91 -0.92 -7.42
N ARG A 127 4.51 -1.03 -6.16
CA ARG A 127 3.14 -0.85 -5.68
C ARG A 127 3.05 0.47 -4.95
N LEU A 128 2.11 1.30 -5.37
CA LEU A 128 1.80 2.58 -4.74
C LEU A 128 0.85 2.39 -3.58
N HIS A 129 1.24 2.93 -2.42
CA HIS A 129 0.42 2.99 -1.23
C HIS A 129 0.31 4.42 -0.72
N PHE A 130 -0.85 4.70 -0.14
CA PHE A 130 -1.12 5.87 0.68
C PHE A 130 -1.43 5.40 2.09
N ILE A 131 -1.04 6.19 3.09
CA ILE A 131 -1.39 5.97 4.49
C ILE A 131 -2.05 7.25 5.01
N SER A 132 -3.22 7.14 5.64
CA SER A 132 -3.93 8.24 6.29
C SER A 132 -4.41 7.84 7.68
N ASN A 133 -4.61 8.82 8.55
CA ASN A 133 -5.44 8.65 9.75
C ASN A 133 -6.91 8.52 9.34
N ILE A 134 -7.62 7.60 9.98
CA ILE A 134 -9.05 7.41 9.82
C ILE A 134 -9.74 7.26 11.17
N LEU A 135 -10.98 7.70 11.27
CA LEU A 135 -11.92 7.27 12.30
C LEU A 135 -12.73 6.10 11.74
N VAL A 136 -12.75 4.98 12.45
CA VAL A 136 -13.61 3.84 12.11
C VAL A 136 -15.04 4.17 12.59
N VAL A 137 -15.96 4.39 11.65
CA VAL A 137 -17.35 4.77 11.97
C VAL A 137 -18.22 3.54 12.16
N SER A 138 -18.06 2.53 11.30
CA SER A 138 -18.67 1.22 11.48
C SER A 138 -17.79 0.13 10.88
N ASP A 139 -17.57 -0.94 11.64
CA ASP A 139 -16.84 -2.12 11.23
C ASP A 139 -17.58 -3.36 11.72
N PRO A 140 -18.53 -3.90 10.93
CA PRO A 140 -19.36 -5.02 11.35
C PRO A 140 -18.57 -6.30 11.68
N LYS A 141 -17.33 -6.43 11.19
CA LYS A 141 -16.46 -7.58 11.46
C LYS A 141 -15.64 -7.40 12.72
N HIS A 142 -15.27 -6.16 13.02
CA HIS A 142 -14.55 -5.78 14.23
C HIS A 142 -15.23 -4.60 14.92
N PRO A 143 -16.39 -4.80 15.58
CA PRO A 143 -17.09 -3.71 16.28
C PRO A 143 -16.23 -3.04 17.34
N GLU A 144 -15.21 -3.73 17.86
CA GLU A 144 -14.21 -3.19 18.77
C GLU A 144 -13.37 -2.05 18.17
N ASN A 145 -13.35 -1.90 16.84
CA ASN A 145 -12.66 -0.80 16.17
C ASN A 145 -13.52 0.46 16.08
N GLU A 146 -14.85 0.36 16.21
CA GLU A 146 -15.75 1.49 16.05
C GLU A 146 -15.44 2.61 17.06
N GLY A 147 -15.35 3.85 16.56
CA GLY A 147 -14.98 5.03 17.32
C GLY A 147 -13.48 5.21 17.56
N LYS A 148 -12.62 4.27 17.13
CA LYS A 148 -11.15 4.41 17.22
C LYS A 148 -10.58 5.17 16.04
N VAL A 149 -9.52 5.95 16.33
CA VAL A 149 -8.64 6.50 15.30
C VAL A 149 -7.55 5.47 15.01
N MET A 150 -7.39 5.12 13.74
CA MET A 150 -6.47 4.10 13.26
C MET A 150 -5.81 4.54 11.95
N LEU A 151 -4.77 3.84 11.53
CA LEU A 151 -4.12 4.06 10.25
C LEU A 151 -4.75 3.20 9.16
N PHE A 152 -4.96 3.79 7.98
CA PHE A 152 -5.42 3.04 6.82
C PHE A 152 -4.43 3.12 5.69
N LYS A 153 -3.92 1.96 5.26
CA LYS A 153 -3.06 1.81 4.07
C LYS A 153 -3.91 1.40 2.86
N TYR A 154 -3.94 2.24 1.83
CA TYR A 154 -4.76 2.04 0.63
C TYR A 154 -3.99 2.30 -0.67
N GLY A 155 -4.57 1.88 -1.79
CA GLY A 155 -3.97 2.03 -3.12
C GLY A 155 -4.59 3.18 -3.93
N LYS A 156 -4.07 3.36 -5.15
CA LYS A 156 -4.48 4.41 -6.09
C LYS A 156 -6.00 4.52 -6.26
N LYS A 157 -6.73 3.41 -6.37
CA LYS A 157 -8.19 3.43 -6.61
C LYS A 157 -8.98 4.21 -5.54
N ILE A 158 -8.62 4.06 -4.27
CA ILE A 158 -9.27 4.79 -3.17
C ILE A 158 -8.79 6.25 -3.16
N PHE A 159 -7.50 6.48 -3.44
CA PHE A 159 -6.97 7.84 -3.58
C PHE A 159 -7.65 8.62 -4.71
N ASP A 160 -7.89 7.99 -5.86
CA ASP A 160 -8.62 8.59 -6.98
C ASP A 160 -10.06 8.97 -6.55
N MET A 161 -10.73 8.16 -5.73
CA MET A 161 -12.05 8.53 -5.19
C MET A 161 -12.00 9.74 -4.27
N ILE A 162 -10.95 9.86 -3.44
CA ILE A 162 -10.70 11.04 -2.59
C ILE A 162 -10.52 12.27 -3.49
N MET A 163 -9.65 12.17 -4.51
CA MET A 163 -9.35 13.27 -5.43
C MET A 163 -10.58 13.70 -6.23
N ASN A 164 -11.35 12.75 -6.77
CA ASN A 164 -12.57 13.03 -7.53
C ASN A 164 -13.63 13.72 -6.66
N LYS A 165 -13.69 13.40 -5.36
CA LYS A 165 -14.61 14.07 -4.43
C LYS A 165 -14.19 15.52 -4.16
N ALA A 166 -12.90 15.80 -4.13
CA ALA A 166 -12.35 17.15 -4.00
C ALA A 166 -12.34 17.95 -5.31
N ARG A 167 -12.34 17.28 -6.47
CA ARG A 167 -12.33 17.86 -7.81
C ARG A 167 -13.36 17.13 -8.70
N PRO A 168 -14.65 17.38 -8.48
CA PRO A 168 -15.70 16.73 -9.26
C PRO A 168 -15.64 17.11 -10.73
N THR A 169 -16.05 16.17 -11.59
CA THR A 169 -16.03 16.33 -13.06
C THR A 169 -17.25 17.08 -13.59
N PHE A 170 -18.37 17.05 -12.86
CA PHE A 170 -19.65 17.62 -13.29
C PHE A 170 -19.97 18.90 -12.50
N GLU A 171 -20.53 19.91 -13.18
CA GLU A 171 -20.78 21.24 -12.61
C GLU A 171 -21.81 21.27 -11.47
N ASP A 172 -22.69 20.26 -11.40
CA ASP A 172 -23.70 20.11 -10.36
C ASP A 172 -23.16 19.44 -9.08
N GLU A 173 -21.98 18.85 -9.14
CA GLU A 173 -21.31 18.26 -7.99
C GLU A 173 -20.47 19.30 -7.24
N LYS A 174 -20.72 19.44 -5.93
CA LYS A 174 -19.94 20.34 -5.08
C LYS A 174 -18.62 19.67 -4.68
N PRO A 175 -17.47 20.36 -4.81
CA PRO A 175 -16.20 19.91 -4.24
C PRO A 175 -16.33 19.69 -2.74
N VAL A 176 -15.84 18.54 -2.25
CA VAL A 176 -15.81 18.23 -0.82
C VAL A 176 -14.40 17.80 -0.41
N ASN A 177 -13.80 18.53 0.52
CA ASN A 177 -12.60 18.08 1.21
C ASN A 177 -12.97 16.99 2.22
N VAL A 178 -12.76 15.72 1.86
CA VAL A 178 -13.16 14.58 2.70
C VAL A 178 -12.41 14.48 4.03
N PHE A 179 -11.30 15.21 4.17
CA PHE A 179 -10.51 15.30 5.40
C PHE A 179 -11.01 16.38 6.37
N ASP A 180 -11.97 17.21 5.96
CA ASP A 180 -12.51 18.28 6.79
C ASP A 180 -13.34 17.70 7.97
N LEU A 181 -13.19 18.28 9.16
CA LEU A 181 -13.83 17.80 10.38
C LEU A 181 -15.33 18.16 10.46
N TRP A 182 -15.78 19.23 9.80
CA TRP A 182 -17.15 19.73 9.85
C TRP A 182 -17.93 19.46 8.56
N GLU A 183 -17.28 19.62 7.41
CA GLU A 183 -17.88 19.54 6.07
C GLU A 183 -17.35 18.38 5.22
N GLY A 184 -16.48 17.53 5.80
CA GLY A 184 -16.00 16.31 5.16
C GLY A 184 -17.07 15.23 5.03
N ALA A 185 -16.69 14.03 4.59
CA ALA A 185 -17.64 12.97 4.30
C ALA A 185 -17.15 11.59 4.77
N ASN A 186 -18.09 10.77 5.24
CA ASN A 186 -17.80 9.37 5.56
C ASN A 186 -17.63 8.57 4.27
N PHE A 187 -16.64 7.69 4.24
CA PHE A 187 -16.36 6.77 3.15
C PHE A 187 -16.94 5.39 3.45
N LYS A 188 -17.93 4.98 2.65
CA LYS A 188 -18.48 3.63 2.68
C LYS A 188 -17.59 2.76 1.79
N ILE A 189 -16.64 2.07 2.41
CA ILE A 189 -15.76 1.15 1.69
C ILE A 189 -16.50 -0.17 1.46
N ARG A 190 -16.55 -0.60 0.19
CA ARG A 190 -17.14 -1.85 -0.25
C ARG A 190 -16.15 -2.56 -1.16
N MET A 191 -15.71 -3.71 -0.72
CA MET A 191 -14.76 -4.53 -1.45
C MET A 191 -15.43 -5.83 -1.86
N ARG A 192 -15.24 -6.21 -3.11
CA ARG A 192 -15.60 -7.53 -3.67
C ARG A 192 -14.37 -8.15 -4.30
N THR A 193 -14.33 -9.46 -4.37
CA THR A 193 -13.28 -10.16 -5.12
C THR A 193 -13.75 -10.33 -6.57
N VAL A 194 -13.00 -9.77 -7.53
CA VAL A 194 -13.24 -9.92 -8.98
C VAL A 194 -11.97 -10.51 -9.57
N GLU A 195 -12.10 -11.66 -10.25
CA GLU A 195 -10.96 -12.38 -10.85
C GLU A 195 -9.80 -12.65 -9.87
N GLY A 196 -10.13 -12.89 -8.59
CA GLY A 196 -9.13 -13.14 -7.54
C GLY A 196 -8.51 -11.88 -6.91
N TYR A 197 -8.86 -10.68 -7.38
CA TYR A 197 -8.33 -9.42 -6.87
C TYR A 197 -9.39 -8.60 -6.13
N PRO A 198 -9.00 -7.84 -5.08
CA PRO A 198 -9.91 -6.90 -4.44
C PRO A 198 -10.28 -5.74 -5.39
N ASN A 199 -11.57 -5.50 -5.53
CA ASN A 199 -12.17 -4.44 -6.32
C ASN A 199 -13.01 -3.54 -5.40
N TYR A 200 -12.89 -2.23 -5.58
CA TYR A 200 -13.50 -1.22 -4.71
C TYR A 200 -14.55 -0.34 -5.40
N ASP A 201 -14.96 -0.67 -6.63
CA ASP A 201 -15.80 0.21 -7.47
C ASP A 201 -17.16 0.58 -6.86
N GLN A 202 -17.66 -0.21 -5.90
CA GLN A 202 -18.89 0.06 -5.17
C GLN A 202 -18.71 0.91 -3.93
N SER A 203 -17.47 1.32 -3.63
CA SER A 203 -17.17 2.25 -2.53
C SER A 203 -17.56 3.67 -2.93
N ALA A 204 -18.05 4.45 -1.98
CA ALA A 204 -18.48 5.82 -2.24
C ALA A 204 -18.41 6.68 -0.97
N PHE A 205 -18.20 7.99 -1.16
CA PHE A 205 -18.42 8.96 -0.11
C PHE A 205 -19.91 9.21 0.10
N ALA A 206 -20.31 9.33 1.36
CA ALA A 206 -21.61 9.81 1.75
C ALA A 206 -21.73 11.34 1.53
N GLU A 207 -22.89 11.88 1.91
CA GLU A 207 -23.07 13.33 2.00
C GLU A 207 -22.16 13.95 3.07
N SER A 208 -21.87 15.24 2.91
CA SER A 208 -21.07 16.00 3.87
C SER A 208 -21.73 16.01 5.24
N THR A 209 -20.92 15.78 6.27
CA THR A 209 -21.37 15.66 7.64
C THR A 209 -20.20 15.89 8.59
N PRO A 210 -20.40 16.50 9.77
CA PRO A 210 -19.32 16.64 10.74
C PRO A 210 -18.89 15.27 11.26
N VAL A 211 -17.62 15.13 11.64
CA VAL A 211 -17.05 13.88 12.15
C VAL A 211 -17.67 13.47 13.49
N ALA A 212 -18.14 14.45 14.27
CA ALA A 212 -18.86 14.24 15.52
C ALA A 212 -19.85 15.38 15.78
N ALA A 213 -20.80 15.17 16.71
CA ALA A 213 -21.89 16.11 16.96
C ALA A 213 -21.52 17.35 17.80
N THR A 214 -20.41 17.30 18.54
CA THR A 214 -19.95 18.40 19.41
C THR A 214 -18.46 18.65 19.23
N ASP A 215 -18.03 19.88 19.49
CA ASP A 215 -16.63 20.30 19.36
C ASP A 215 -15.70 19.49 20.29
N GLU A 216 -16.16 19.11 21.49
CA GLU A 216 -15.39 18.29 22.42
C GLU A 216 -15.13 16.88 21.85
N ALA A 217 -16.13 16.31 21.16
CA ALA A 217 -16.00 15.03 20.52
C ALA A 217 -15.06 15.10 19.29
N ILE A 218 -15.13 16.19 18.52
CA ILE A 218 -14.20 16.47 17.42
C ILE A 218 -12.76 16.55 17.96
N LEU A 219 -12.54 17.32 19.03
CA LEU A 219 -11.23 17.47 19.66
C LEU A 219 -10.67 16.12 20.15
N SER A 220 -11.52 15.27 20.72
CA SER A 220 -11.15 13.90 21.13
C SER A 220 -10.71 13.02 19.96
N VAL A 221 -11.32 13.17 18.78
CA VAL A 221 -10.88 12.47 17.56
C VAL A 221 -9.52 12.99 17.10
N VAL A 222 -9.36 14.30 16.99
CA VAL A 222 -8.11 14.93 16.49
C VAL A 222 -6.90 14.59 17.35
N ASN A 223 -7.06 14.57 18.68
CA ASN A 223 -5.98 14.26 19.63
C ASN A 223 -5.51 12.80 19.61
N ARG A 224 -6.24 11.90 18.92
CA ARG A 224 -5.88 10.48 18.79
C ARG A 224 -5.18 10.16 17.46
N GLN A 225 -5.01 11.13 16.57
CA GLN A 225 -4.29 10.95 15.32
C GLN A 225 -2.79 10.75 15.57
N VAL A 226 -2.14 10.00 14.68
CA VAL A 226 -0.70 9.76 14.74
C VAL A 226 0.01 10.48 13.59
N LYS A 227 1.25 10.90 13.84
CA LYS A 227 2.07 11.56 12.84
C LYS A 227 2.43 10.59 11.71
N LEU A 228 2.10 10.94 10.47
CA LEU A 228 2.33 10.09 9.31
C LEU A 228 3.76 10.18 8.78
N GLY A 229 4.44 11.30 9.02
CA GLY A 229 5.85 11.49 8.65
C GLY A 229 6.78 10.39 9.19
N GLU A 230 6.40 9.70 10.27
CA GLU A 230 7.19 8.58 10.80
C GLU A 230 7.43 7.49 9.75
N PHE A 231 6.46 7.23 8.86
CA PHE A 231 6.56 6.18 7.84
C PHE A 231 7.52 6.53 6.69
N LEU A 232 8.00 7.77 6.66
CA LEU A 232 8.98 8.26 5.69
C LEU A 232 10.39 8.32 6.29
N GLU A 233 10.55 8.02 7.58
CA GLU A 233 11.86 7.98 8.24
C GLU A 233 12.74 6.84 7.69
N ASP A 234 14.05 7.06 7.64
CA ASP A 234 15.03 6.12 7.08
C ASP A 234 15.01 4.75 7.73
N LYS A 235 14.60 4.65 9.01
CA LYS A 235 14.45 3.36 9.70
C LYS A 235 13.46 2.40 9.03
N HIS A 236 12.53 2.90 8.20
CA HIS A 236 11.57 2.09 7.46
C HIS A 236 12.05 1.68 6.06
N PHE A 237 13.26 2.07 5.67
CA PHE A 237 13.84 1.82 4.36
C PHE A 237 15.23 1.22 4.54
N LYS A 238 15.40 -0.01 4.06
CA LYS A 238 16.73 -0.63 4.03
C LYS A 238 17.64 0.11 3.07
N SER A 239 18.95 0.08 3.34
CA SER A 239 19.94 0.62 2.41
C SER A 239 19.91 -0.13 1.08
N TYR A 240 20.46 0.51 0.03
CA TYR A 240 20.57 -0.09 -1.29
C TYR A 240 21.26 -1.47 -1.24
N ASP A 241 22.37 -1.57 -0.50
CA ASP A 241 23.14 -2.81 -0.38
C ASP A 241 22.35 -3.94 0.30
N GLU A 242 21.60 -3.63 1.35
CA GLU A 242 20.72 -4.61 2.01
C GLU A 242 19.59 -5.07 1.09
N LEU A 243 18.97 -4.14 0.36
CA LEU A 243 17.92 -4.46 -0.62
C LEU A 243 18.48 -5.31 -1.76
N LYS A 244 19.68 -4.98 -2.27
CA LYS A 244 20.34 -5.74 -3.33
C LYS A 244 20.71 -7.15 -2.87
N ALA A 245 21.28 -7.28 -1.67
CA ALA A 245 21.59 -8.59 -1.08
C ALA A 245 20.32 -9.44 -0.89
N LYS A 246 19.21 -8.82 -0.43
CA LYS A 246 17.93 -9.52 -0.34
C LYS A 246 17.39 -9.93 -1.71
N LEU A 247 17.47 -9.04 -2.71
CA LEU A 247 17.06 -9.32 -4.08
C LEU A 247 17.81 -10.54 -4.63
N ASP A 248 19.13 -10.56 -4.51
CA ASP A 248 19.97 -11.67 -4.98
C ASP A 248 19.65 -12.98 -4.25
N SER A 249 19.40 -12.93 -2.94
CA SER A 249 18.99 -14.10 -2.16
C SER A 249 17.63 -14.66 -2.59
N VAL A 250 16.70 -13.79 -3.01
CA VAL A 250 15.37 -14.15 -3.50
C VAL A 250 15.44 -14.73 -4.92
N LEU A 251 16.35 -14.23 -5.76
CA LEU A 251 16.46 -14.66 -7.15
C LEU A 251 17.35 -15.89 -7.35
N SER A 252 18.49 -15.99 -6.67
CA SER A 252 19.59 -16.86 -7.13
C SER A 252 19.84 -18.11 -6.29
N GLY A 253 19.22 -18.27 -5.11
CA GLY A 253 19.28 -19.55 -4.38
C GLY A 253 20.68 -20.15 -4.22
N SER A 254 21.66 -19.38 -3.71
CA SER A 254 23.08 -19.71 -3.44
C SER A 254 24.08 -19.46 -4.59
N GLY A 255 25.02 -18.52 -4.38
CA GLY A 255 26.23 -18.33 -5.19
C GLY A 255 26.33 -16.98 -5.92
N PRO A 256 27.55 -16.41 -6.10
CA PRO A 256 27.75 -15.01 -6.48
C PRO A 256 27.16 -14.66 -7.86
N VAL A 257 26.61 -13.45 -7.95
CA VAL A 257 26.02 -12.87 -9.16
C VAL A 257 27.09 -12.80 -10.26
N PRO A 258 26.82 -13.27 -11.50
CA PRO A 258 27.71 -12.99 -12.63
C PRO A 258 27.74 -11.48 -12.85
N THR A 259 28.92 -10.88 -12.87
CA THR A 259 29.08 -9.48 -13.31
C THR A 259 28.61 -9.33 -14.76
N ALA A 260 28.18 -8.12 -15.14
CA ALA A 260 27.63 -7.81 -16.46
C ALA A 260 28.52 -8.23 -17.66
N GLU A 261 29.79 -8.53 -17.41
CA GLU A 261 30.75 -9.05 -18.40
C GLU A 261 30.54 -10.53 -18.75
N GLN A 262 29.95 -11.34 -17.86
CA GLN A 262 29.79 -12.79 -18.07
C GLN A 262 28.53 -13.19 -18.87
N LEU A 263 27.62 -12.26 -19.15
CA LEU A 263 26.39 -12.50 -19.92
C LEU A 263 26.61 -12.45 -21.45
N THR A 264 27.85 -12.31 -21.94
CA THR A 264 28.11 -12.09 -23.37
C THR A 264 28.60 -13.29 -24.16
N ASN A 265 28.86 -14.47 -23.59
CA ASN A 265 29.19 -15.68 -24.36
C ASN A 265 28.94 -16.97 -23.57
N GLU A 266 27.75 -17.56 -23.72
CA GLU A 266 27.48 -18.99 -23.96
C GLU A 266 25.99 -19.32 -23.72
N PRO A 267 25.38 -20.28 -24.45
CA PRO A 267 23.98 -20.64 -24.29
C PRO A 267 23.77 -21.42 -22.98
N LEU A 268 22.78 -21.00 -22.17
CA LEU A 268 22.37 -21.73 -20.97
C LEU A 268 21.83 -23.14 -21.32
N PRO A 269 22.13 -24.17 -20.50
CA PRO A 269 21.62 -25.51 -20.72
C PRO A 269 20.09 -25.56 -20.53
N ILE A 270 19.41 -26.07 -21.55
CA ILE A 270 17.96 -26.28 -21.56
C ILE A 270 17.62 -27.39 -20.58
N VAL A 271 17.00 -27.04 -19.45
CA VAL A 271 16.31 -28.01 -18.59
C VAL A 271 14.86 -28.05 -19.04
N GLU A 272 14.42 -29.21 -19.56
CA GLU A 272 13.05 -29.42 -20.01
C GLU A 272 12.04 -29.17 -18.88
N PRO A 273 11.05 -28.29 -19.05
CA PRO A 273 10.02 -28.09 -18.05
C PRO A 273 9.04 -29.27 -18.04
N LYS A 274 8.82 -29.85 -16.86
CA LYS A 274 7.72 -30.80 -16.62
C LYS A 274 6.40 -30.11 -16.92
N THR A 275 5.64 -30.71 -17.82
CA THR A 275 4.34 -30.25 -18.31
C THR A 275 3.30 -30.18 -17.18
N PHE A 276 2.83 -28.97 -16.88
CA PHE A 276 1.53 -28.77 -16.24
C PHE A 276 0.55 -28.28 -17.31
N ALA A 277 -0.62 -28.91 -17.38
CA ALA A 277 -1.63 -28.65 -18.40
C ALA A 277 -2.09 -27.18 -18.37
N SER A 278 -1.98 -26.52 -19.53
CA SER A 278 -2.43 -25.16 -19.79
C SER A 278 -3.96 -25.11 -19.83
N ALA A 279 -4.58 -24.31 -18.97
CA ALA A 279 -5.94 -23.84 -19.18
C ALA A 279 -5.90 -22.69 -20.22
N PRO A 280 -6.81 -22.67 -21.21
CA PRO A 280 -6.72 -21.72 -22.32
C PRO A 280 -6.93 -20.28 -21.85
N ALA A 281 -6.10 -19.38 -22.38
CA ALA A 281 -6.16 -17.93 -22.15
C ALA A 281 -7.47 -17.33 -22.72
N PRO A 282 -8.15 -16.42 -22.00
CA PRO A 282 -9.30 -15.73 -22.56
C PRO A 282 -8.87 -14.68 -23.59
N SER A 283 -9.51 -14.69 -24.75
CA SER A 283 -9.42 -13.64 -25.76
C SER A 283 -10.24 -12.42 -25.33
N TYR A 284 -9.61 -11.25 -25.31
CA TYR A 284 -10.30 -9.98 -25.10
C TYR A 284 -11.16 -9.65 -26.33
N THR A 285 -12.48 -9.75 -26.20
CA THR A 285 -13.43 -9.08 -27.09
C THR A 285 -14.12 -7.96 -26.31
N SER A 286 -13.78 -6.73 -26.67
CA SER A 286 -14.42 -5.50 -26.20
C SER A 286 -15.85 -5.43 -26.74
N SER A 287 -16.85 -5.64 -25.89
CA SER A 287 -18.27 -5.39 -26.22
C SER A 287 -18.74 -4.07 -25.63
N TYR A 288 -18.43 -2.97 -26.31
CA TYR A 288 -19.27 -1.77 -26.19
C TYR A 288 -20.53 -2.03 -27.02
N ALA A 289 -21.61 -2.43 -26.36
CA ALA A 289 -22.94 -2.39 -26.95
C ALA A 289 -23.37 -0.93 -27.05
N SER A 290 -23.27 -0.38 -28.26
CA SER A 290 -23.84 0.91 -28.66
C SER A 290 -25.37 0.86 -28.58
N ALA A 291 -25.95 1.48 -27.55
CA ALA A 291 -27.32 1.97 -27.63
C ALA A 291 -27.33 3.30 -28.41
N PRO A 292 -28.29 3.53 -29.32
CA PRO A 292 -28.34 4.77 -30.09
C PRO A 292 -28.67 5.97 -29.19
N PRO A 293 -27.97 7.11 -29.31
CA PRO A 293 -28.30 8.30 -28.54
C PRO A 293 -29.58 8.98 -29.08
N PRO A 294 -30.41 9.61 -28.23
CA PRO A 294 -31.43 10.53 -28.70
C PRO A 294 -30.77 11.74 -29.39
N ASN A 295 -31.32 12.10 -30.54
CA ASN A 295 -30.87 13.18 -31.40
C ASN A 295 -31.06 14.54 -30.70
N ILE A 296 -29.97 15.17 -30.27
CA ILE A 296 -29.91 16.60 -29.97
C ILE A 296 -28.67 17.13 -30.70
N GLY A 297 -28.91 18.01 -31.68
CA GLY A 297 -27.91 18.45 -32.64
C GLY A 297 -26.83 19.34 -32.03
N GLY A 298 -25.64 19.24 -32.63
CA GLY A 298 -24.69 20.35 -32.76
C GLY A 298 -23.81 20.66 -31.54
N MET A 299 -22.93 19.74 -31.14
CA MET A 299 -21.67 20.15 -30.50
C MET A 299 -20.57 19.10 -30.74
N THR A 300 -19.44 19.56 -31.28
CA THR A 300 -18.26 18.76 -31.61
C THR A 300 -17.63 18.17 -30.34
N ILE A 301 -17.62 16.84 -30.21
CA ILE A 301 -16.92 16.14 -29.12
C ILE A 301 -15.45 15.97 -29.52
N THR A 302 -14.56 16.68 -28.84
CA THR A 302 -13.13 16.36 -28.84
C THR A 302 -12.89 15.09 -28.04
N LYS A 303 -12.08 14.19 -28.61
CA LYS A 303 -11.64 12.91 -28.03
C LYS A 303 -11.08 13.12 -26.61
N ALA A 304 -11.60 12.39 -25.63
CA ALA A 304 -11.05 12.38 -24.27
C ALA A 304 -9.59 11.89 -24.26
N PRO A 305 -8.68 12.51 -23.50
CA PRO A 305 -7.29 12.10 -23.46
C PRO A 305 -7.12 10.76 -22.71
N GLU A 306 -6.24 9.91 -23.24
CA GLU A 306 -5.75 8.71 -22.56
C GLU A 306 -4.90 9.13 -21.34
N ILE A 307 -5.31 8.71 -20.15
CA ILE A 307 -4.61 9.02 -18.91
C ILE A 307 -3.42 8.06 -18.75
N ASN A 308 -2.21 8.60 -18.73
CA ASN A 308 -0.98 7.87 -18.46
C ASN A 308 -0.73 7.81 -16.95
N ASP A 309 -0.23 6.68 -16.44
CA ASP A 309 0.09 6.45 -15.01
C ASP A 309 1.21 7.37 -14.45
N ASN A 310 1.73 8.29 -15.27
CA ASN A 310 2.81 9.22 -14.95
C ASN A 310 2.35 10.67 -14.70
N ASP A 311 1.06 10.97 -14.78
CA ASP A 311 0.57 12.31 -14.45
C ASP A 311 0.63 12.53 -12.94
N GLU A 312 1.68 13.21 -12.51
CA GLU A 312 1.88 13.74 -11.17
C GLU A 312 0.74 14.73 -10.89
N PHE A 313 -0.30 14.25 -10.21
CA PHE A 313 -1.44 15.08 -9.81
C PHE A 313 -0.93 16.32 -9.06
N ASP A 314 -1.30 17.51 -9.54
CA ASP A 314 -0.89 18.80 -8.98
C ASP A 314 -1.24 18.91 -7.49
N MET A 315 -0.21 18.72 -6.66
CA MET A 315 -0.24 18.75 -5.19
C MET A 315 -0.48 20.17 -4.64
N SER A 316 -0.35 21.22 -5.47
CA SER A 316 -0.42 22.61 -5.02
C SER A 316 -1.81 23.02 -4.50
N PHE A 317 -2.86 22.35 -4.94
CA PHE A 317 -4.24 22.63 -4.50
C PHE A 317 -4.47 22.30 -3.02
N PHE A 318 -3.94 21.17 -2.52
CA PHE A 318 -4.13 20.81 -1.12
C PHE A 318 -3.24 21.64 -0.20
N GLN A 319 -2.06 22.08 -0.69
CA GLN A 319 -1.26 23.07 0.03
C GLN A 319 -2.07 24.36 0.23
N LYS A 320 -2.75 24.86 -0.81
CA LYS A 320 -3.61 26.05 -0.70
C LYS A 320 -4.78 25.86 0.27
N ILE A 321 -5.48 24.73 0.21
CA ILE A 321 -6.58 24.45 1.15
C ILE A 321 -6.05 24.32 2.60
N ALA A 322 -4.88 23.71 2.80
CA ALA A 322 -4.27 23.54 4.12
C ALA A 322 -3.72 24.86 4.71
N ASP A 323 -3.52 25.88 3.88
CA ASP A 323 -3.07 27.22 4.27
C ASP A 323 -4.25 28.20 4.43
N GLU A 324 -5.46 27.83 3.98
CA GLU A 324 -6.69 28.64 4.02
C GLU A 324 -7.68 28.26 5.15
N GLY A 325 -7.33 27.28 5.99
CA GLY A 325 -8.10 26.86 7.19
C GLY A 325 -7.26 26.88 8.46
#